data_AF-A0A7S2R781-F1
#
_entry.id   AF-A0A7S2R781-F1
#
_cell.length_a   1.000
_cell.length_b   1.000
_cell.length_c   1.000
_cell.angle_alpha   90.00
_cell.angle_beta   90.00
_cell.angle_gamma   90.00
#
_symmetry.space_group_name_H-M   'P 1'
#
loop_
_entity.id
_entity.type
_entity.pdbx_description
1 polymer ?
#
loop_
_entity_poly.entity_id
_entity_poly.type
_entity_poly.pdbx_seq_one_letter_code
_entity_poly.pdbx_strand_id
1 'polypeptide(L)'
;MAFKMAGNNKVWFLIGLLCTTLINSIDCFVTRSGGTTSQKALTRMAKIVSNTKNNNKINNNNPLLSLSSSSSSRGVVVLFASEDDDNDNGILSRFSNPRLDDPGLVVADSLIAQVVGPTMELFTLSAVKAPLPSWALPVAPGLLETRGVLLGPTLIHGAGLACCWIAGALAAKAFEKESFGNKDYGTVLSRTWQAGAFAAGILIFSTQLDLFFQFNGHFVEFGQSEQIDIRLLRASSEVFYDILFEAIVLTSWRLYRASITTDPYQ
;
A
#
# COMPACT_ATOMS: atom_id res chain seq x y z
N MET A 1 9.14 16.91 -39.86
CA MET A 1 9.29 15.54 -39.35
C MET A 1 8.33 15.36 -38.19
N ALA A 2 7.12 14.88 -38.50
CA ALA A 2 6.04 14.69 -37.52
C ALA A 2 6.16 13.31 -36.88
N PHE A 3 6.18 13.28 -35.54
CA PHE A 3 6.25 12.08 -34.72
C PHE A 3 5.03 11.18 -34.97
N LYS A 4 5.28 9.99 -35.52
CA LYS A 4 4.30 8.92 -35.65
C LYS A 4 4.30 8.07 -34.37
N MET A 5 3.78 8.61 -33.27
CA MET A 5 3.50 7.87 -32.03
C MET A 5 2.05 7.35 -32.01
N ALA A 6 1.69 6.45 -32.94
CA ALA A 6 0.33 5.90 -33.02
C ALA A 6 0.18 4.51 -32.35
N GLY A 7 1.26 3.94 -31.79
CA GLY A 7 1.27 2.56 -31.30
C GLY A 7 0.93 2.35 -29.82
N ASN A 8 1.14 3.35 -28.95
CA ASN A 8 1.13 3.15 -27.49
C ASN A 8 -0.08 3.72 -26.75
N ASN A 9 -1.05 4.31 -27.46
CA ASN A 9 -2.21 4.94 -26.83
C ASN A 9 -3.13 3.94 -26.11
N LYS A 10 -3.09 2.65 -26.48
CA LYS A 10 -3.92 1.62 -25.86
C LYS A 10 -3.49 1.34 -24.41
N VAL A 11 -2.21 1.42 -24.09
CA VAL A 11 -1.69 1.17 -22.73
C VAL A 11 -2.08 2.32 -21.80
N TRP A 12 -1.87 3.57 -22.24
CA TRP A 12 -2.29 4.75 -21.48
C TRP A 12 -3.81 4.84 -21.32
N PHE A 13 -4.58 4.40 -22.31
CA PHE A 13 -6.04 4.33 -22.21
C PHE A 13 -6.50 3.24 -21.23
N LEU A 14 -5.84 2.08 -21.20
CA LEU A 14 -6.12 1.01 -20.22
C LEU A 14 -5.76 1.42 -18.80
N ILE A 15 -4.64 2.12 -18.60
CA ILE A 15 -4.26 2.68 -17.29
C ILE A 15 -5.27 3.73 -16.85
N GLY A 16 -5.68 4.65 -17.75
CA GLY A 16 -6.73 5.63 -17.46
C GLY A 16 -8.09 5.00 -17.16
N LEU A 17 -8.43 3.89 -17.83
CA LEU A 17 -9.68 3.16 -17.60
C LEU A 17 -9.69 2.39 -16.28
N LEU A 18 -8.55 1.79 -15.90
CA LEU A 18 -8.37 1.12 -14.60
C LEU A 18 -8.39 2.14 -13.45
N CYS A 19 -7.76 3.30 -13.63
CA CYS A 19 -7.82 4.38 -12.65
C CYS A 19 -9.26 4.89 -12.46
N THR A 20 -10.01 5.13 -13.54
CA THR A 20 -11.38 5.63 -13.45
C THR A 20 -12.37 4.59 -12.90
N THR A 21 -12.19 3.30 -13.18
CA THR A 21 -13.03 2.24 -12.59
C THR A 21 -12.73 2.01 -11.11
N LEU A 22 -11.48 2.12 -10.68
CA LEU A 22 -11.12 2.09 -9.26
C LEU A 22 -11.66 3.29 -8.50
N ILE A 23 -11.54 4.51 -9.05
CA ILE A 23 -12.10 5.74 -8.47
C ILE A 23 -13.63 5.62 -8.31
N ASN A 24 -14.34 5.17 -9.34
CA ASN A 24 -15.80 4.98 -9.28
C ASN A 24 -16.23 3.90 -8.27
N SER A 25 -15.40 2.87 -8.05
CA SER A 25 -15.67 1.82 -7.06
C SER A 25 -15.50 2.33 -5.63
N ILE A 26 -14.52 3.23 -5.42
CA ILE A 26 -14.26 3.86 -4.13
C ILE A 26 -15.34 4.90 -3.80
N ASP A 27 -15.77 5.71 -4.78
CA ASP A 27 -16.92 6.62 -4.59
C ASP A 27 -18.19 5.84 -4.23
N CYS A 28 -18.40 4.67 -4.82
CA CYS A 28 -19.51 3.80 -4.47
C CYS A 28 -19.38 3.24 -3.03
N PHE A 29 -18.16 2.93 -2.57
CA PHE A 29 -17.91 2.46 -1.21
C PHE A 29 -18.03 3.58 -0.16
N VAL A 30 -17.48 4.76 -0.43
CA VAL A 30 -17.52 5.94 0.45
C VAL A 30 -18.94 6.51 0.54
N THR A 31 -19.65 6.62 -0.58
CA THR A 31 -21.05 7.09 -0.61
C THR A 31 -21.98 6.10 0.09
N ARG A 32 -21.66 4.81 0.06
CA ARG A 32 -22.41 3.76 0.78
C ARG A 32 -22.10 3.71 2.28
N SER A 33 -20.90 4.13 2.69
CA SER A 33 -20.49 4.27 4.10
C SER A 33 -21.08 5.52 4.77
N GLY A 34 -21.21 6.64 4.04
CA GLY A 34 -21.72 7.91 4.57
C GLY A 34 -23.25 8.05 4.63
N GLY A 35 -24.02 7.13 4.05
CA GLY A 35 -25.47 7.28 3.91
C GLY A 35 -26.28 6.61 5.03
N THR A 36 -26.54 7.30 6.15
CA THR A 36 -27.62 7.17 7.18
C THR A 36 -28.08 5.78 7.69
N THR A 37 -27.54 4.70 7.16
CA THR A 37 -27.97 3.32 7.39
C THR A 37 -27.17 2.73 8.55
N SER A 38 -25.90 3.12 8.69
CA SER A 38 -25.05 2.77 9.83
C SER A 38 -25.57 3.39 11.14
N GLN A 39 -26.01 4.65 11.12
CA GLN A 39 -26.65 5.25 12.31
C GLN A 39 -28.00 4.59 12.64
N LYS A 40 -28.86 4.28 11.66
CA LYS A 40 -30.13 3.58 11.92
C LYS A 40 -29.92 2.14 12.44
N ALA A 41 -28.86 1.46 12.01
CA ALA A 41 -28.48 0.14 12.53
C ALA A 41 -27.91 0.24 13.96
N LEU A 42 -27.07 1.22 14.24
CA LEU A 42 -26.53 1.49 15.58
C LEU A 42 -27.61 1.92 16.58
N THR A 43 -28.59 2.73 16.17
CA THR A 43 -29.73 3.08 17.04
C THR A 43 -30.67 1.88 17.29
N ARG A 44 -30.84 0.97 16.31
CA ARG A 44 -31.61 -0.28 16.51
C ARG A 44 -30.87 -1.26 17.41
N MET A 45 -29.54 -1.39 17.28
CA MET A 45 -28.72 -2.24 18.14
C MET A 45 -28.67 -1.70 19.58
N ALA A 46 -28.52 -0.38 19.78
CA ALA A 46 -28.55 0.23 21.11
C ALA A 46 -29.89 0.00 21.83
N LYS A 47 -31.01 -0.01 21.10
CA LYS A 47 -32.35 -0.28 21.64
C LYS A 47 -32.58 -1.77 21.97
N ILE A 48 -31.92 -2.69 21.27
CA ILE A 48 -31.96 -4.13 21.58
C ILE A 48 -31.10 -4.43 22.82
N VAL A 49 -29.91 -3.82 22.92
CA VAL A 49 -29.00 -4.01 24.06
C VAL A 49 -29.57 -3.43 25.36
N SER A 50 -30.31 -2.30 25.32
CA SER A 50 -30.96 -1.78 26.53
C SER A 50 -32.13 -2.66 27.02
N ASN A 51 -32.84 -3.33 26.10
CA ASN A 51 -33.91 -4.26 26.46
C ASN A 51 -33.38 -5.59 27.02
N THR A 52 -32.22 -6.06 26.58
CA THR A 52 -31.59 -7.28 27.11
C THR A 52 -31.04 -7.08 28.53
N LYS A 53 -30.60 -5.87 28.89
CA LYS A 53 -30.07 -5.58 30.24
C LYS A 53 -31.13 -5.62 31.34
N ASN A 54 -32.41 -5.43 31.01
CA ASN A 54 -33.51 -5.52 31.98
C ASN A 54 -34.01 -6.95 32.25
N ASN A 55 -33.69 -7.92 31.39
CA ASN A 55 -34.17 -9.30 31.55
C ASN A 55 -33.19 -10.25 32.25
N ASN A 56 -31.96 -9.83 32.54
CA ASN A 56 -30.92 -10.68 33.15
C ASN A 56 -30.80 -10.57 34.69
N LYS A 57 -31.83 -10.05 35.38
CA LYS A 57 -31.87 -10.01 36.86
C LYS A 57 -32.63 -11.18 37.50
N ILE A 58 -32.85 -12.29 36.79
CA ILE A 58 -33.52 -13.47 37.35
C ILE A 58 -32.85 -14.74 36.79
N ASN A 59 -32.50 -15.66 37.68
CA ASN A 59 -31.96 -17.02 37.48
C ASN A 59 -30.43 -17.19 37.56
N ASN A 60 -29.90 -17.09 38.79
CA ASN A 60 -28.79 -17.93 39.23
C ASN A 60 -29.36 -19.26 39.72
N ASN A 61 -28.93 -20.39 39.13
CA ASN A 61 -28.77 -21.71 39.77
C ASN A 61 -28.18 -22.73 38.75
N ASN A 62 -26.86 -22.95 38.83
CA ASN A 62 -26.07 -24.19 38.62
C ASN A 62 -26.27 -25.07 37.34
N PRO A 63 -25.43 -26.09 37.09
CA PRO A 63 -23.96 -26.21 37.17
C PRO A 63 -23.34 -26.78 35.87
N LEU A 64 -21.98 -26.80 35.83
CA LEU A 64 -21.10 -27.73 35.12
C LEU A 64 -21.52 -28.28 33.73
N LEU A 65 -20.80 -27.87 32.68
CA LEU A 65 -20.56 -28.70 31.50
C LEU A 65 -19.17 -28.40 30.92
N SER A 66 -18.32 -29.42 30.97
CA SER A 66 -17.03 -29.52 30.29
C SER A 66 -17.21 -29.47 28.78
N LEU A 67 -16.48 -28.60 28.09
CA LEU A 67 -16.28 -28.69 26.65
C LEU A 67 -14.80 -28.54 26.31
N SER A 68 -14.30 -29.60 25.67
CA SER A 68 -13.01 -29.80 25.05
C SER A 68 -12.65 -28.67 24.08
N SER A 69 -11.52 -28.01 24.33
CA SER A 69 -10.86 -27.10 23.39
C SER A 69 -10.08 -27.91 22.35
N SER A 70 -10.69 -28.06 21.17
CA SER A 70 -9.96 -28.39 19.94
C SER A 70 -9.23 -27.13 19.47
N SER A 71 -7.94 -27.05 19.84
CA SER A 71 -7.02 -26.05 19.31
C SER A 71 -6.69 -26.38 17.85
N SER A 72 -7.51 -25.89 16.92
CA SER A 72 -7.15 -25.81 15.52
C SER A 72 -6.17 -24.64 15.35
N SER A 73 -4.91 -24.92 15.65
CA SER A 73 -3.77 -24.07 15.30
C SER A 73 -3.67 -24.08 13.78
N ARG A 74 -4.31 -23.11 13.11
CA ARG A 74 -4.05 -22.79 11.72
C ARG A 74 -2.63 -22.22 11.65
N GLY A 75 -1.66 -23.13 11.58
CA GLY A 75 -0.30 -22.81 11.22
C GLY A 75 -0.33 -22.02 9.91
N VAL A 76 0.20 -20.81 9.94
CA VAL A 76 0.62 -20.10 8.74
C VAL A 76 1.72 -20.97 8.14
N VAL A 77 1.33 -21.82 7.19
CA VAL A 77 2.25 -22.62 6.40
C VAL A 77 2.97 -21.63 5.48
N VAL A 78 4.10 -21.11 5.95
CA VAL A 78 5.08 -20.48 5.07
C VAL A 78 5.81 -21.61 4.37
N LEU A 79 5.27 -22.05 3.24
CA LEU A 79 5.92 -22.99 2.32
C LEU A 79 7.13 -22.30 1.70
N PHE A 80 8.24 -22.26 2.43
CA PHE A 80 9.56 -22.11 1.83
C PHE A 80 9.96 -23.50 1.31
N ALA A 81 9.47 -23.84 0.12
CA ALA A 81 10.02 -24.95 -0.64
C ALA A 81 11.38 -24.51 -1.19
N SER A 82 12.45 -25.16 -0.73
CA SER A 82 13.40 -25.88 -1.58
C SER A 82 14.55 -26.43 -0.73
N GLU A 83 14.59 -27.76 -0.66
CA GLU A 83 15.75 -28.57 -0.25
C GLU A 83 16.78 -28.61 -1.41
N ASP A 84 18.05 -28.52 -1.00
CA ASP A 84 19.31 -28.98 -1.62
C ASP A 84 19.79 -28.41 -2.98
N ASP A 85 20.80 -27.52 -2.92
CA ASP A 85 22.16 -27.78 -3.46
C ASP A 85 23.10 -26.57 -3.19
N ASP A 86 24.36 -26.86 -2.87
CA ASP A 86 25.45 -25.93 -2.49
C ASP A 86 25.64 -24.72 -3.44
N ASN A 87 24.96 -23.61 -3.18
CA ASN A 87 25.33 -22.29 -3.68
C ASN A 87 24.69 -21.22 -2.80
N ASP A 88 25.50 -20.33 -2.21
CA ASP A 88 25.17 -19.27 -1.23
C ASP A 88 24.08 -18.27 -1.65
N ASN A 89 22.87 -18.74 -1.95
CA ASN A 89 21.75 -17.96 -2.48
C ASN A 89 20.56 -17.91 -1.50
N GLY A 90 20.85 -17.95 -0.19
CA GLY A 90 19.81 -17.68 0.82
C GLY A 90 19.15 -16.31 0.55
N ILE A 91 17.89 -16.13 0.91
CA ILE A 91 17.16 -14.85 0.74
C ILE A 91 17.98 -13.65 1.25
N LEU A 92 18.75 -13.85 2.32
CA LEU A 92 19.62 -12.83 2.90
C LEU A 92 20.78 -12.39 1.99
N SER A 93 21.30 -13.29 1.14
CA SER A 93 22.35 -12.96 0.15
C SER A 93 21.92 -11.86 -0.83
N ARG A 94 20.61 -11.79 -1.13
CA ARG A 94 20.03 -10.76 -2.02
C ARG A 94 20.09 -9.37 -1.41
N PHE A 95 20.14 -9.27 -0.08
CA PHE A 95 20.25 -8.02 0.64
C PHE A 95 21.70 -7.69 1.03
N SER A 96 22.51 -8.72 1.36
CA SER A 96 23.90 -8.52 1.79
C SER A 96 24.88 -8.33 0.63
N ASN A 97 24.59 -8.87 -0.56
CA ASN A 97 25.42 -8.71 -1.75
C ASN A 97 24.57 -8.54 -3.03
N PRO A 98 23.82 -7.43 -3.16
CA PRO A 98 22.96 -7.20 -4.31
C PRO A 98 23.78 -6.90 -5.57
N ARG A 99 23.39 -7.51 -6.70
CA ARG A 99 23.97 -7.18 -8.01
C ARG A 99 23.22 -5.99 -8.61
N LEU A 100 23.93 -4.87 -8.76
CA LEU A 100 23.39 -3.61 -9.31
C LEU A 100 24.03 -3.35 -10.68
N ASP A 101 23.37 -3.81 -11.75
CA ASP A 101 23.93 -3.72 -13.09
C ASP A 101 23.78 -2.30 -13.70
N ASP A 102 22.87 -1.47 -13.17
CA ASP A 102 22.77 -0.03 -13.46
C ASP A 102 22.44 0.78 -12.18
N PRO A 103 23.41 1.50 -11.59
CA PRO A 103 23.15 2.33 -10.41
C PRO A 103 22.27 3.54 -10.72
N GLY A 104 22.24 4.03 -11.96
CA GLY A 104 21.36 5.12 -12.38
C GLY A 104 19.88 4.75 -12.28
N LEU A 105 19.55 3.47 -12.46
CA LEU A 105 18.20 2.95 -12.26
C LEU A 105 17.74 3.08 -10.81
N VAL A 106 18.61 2.78 -9.85
CA VAL A 106 18.29 2.88 -8.41
C VAL A 106 17.95 4.33 -8.06
N VAL A 107 18.76 5.28 -8.52
CA VAL A 107 18.55 6.71 -8.29
C VAL A 107 17.27 7.21 -8.97
N ALA A 108 17.01 6.79 -10.21
CA ALA A 108 15.81 7.19 -10.94
C ALA A 108 14.54 6.64 -10.26
N ASP A 109 14.54 5.36 -9.89
CA ASP A 109 13.44 4.75 -9.14
C ASP A 109 13.21 5.44 -7.80
N SER A 110 14.27 5.76 -7.06
CA SER A 110 14.14 6.47 -5.77
C SER A 110 13.53 7.85 -5.94
N LEU A 111 13.92 8.60 -6.97
CA LEU A 111 13.36 9.94 -7.23
C LEU A 111 11.89 9.87 -7.67
N ILE A 112 11.54 8.84 -8.44
CA ILE A 112 10.18 8.63 -8.92
C ILE A 112 9.25 8.24 -7.77
N ALA A 113 9.65 7.29 -6.93
CA ALA A 113 8.90 6.92 -5.73
C ALA A 113 8.84 8.08 -4.71
N GLN A 114 9.93 8.84 -4.57
CA GLN A 114 9.97 9.94 -3.59
C GLN A 114 9.13 11.15 -4.00
N VAL A 115 9.08 11.48 -5.30
CA VAL A 115 8.48 12.74 -5.76
C VAL A 115 7.24 12.49 -6.60
N VAL A 116 7.33 11.64 -7.62
CA VAL A 116 6.29 11.51 -8.64
C VAL A 116 5.07 10.78 -8.08
N GLY A 117 5.26 9.68 -7.33
CA GLY A 117 4.17 8.92 -6.69
C GLY A 117 3.29 9.80 -5.78
N PRO A 118 3.84 10.36 -4.69
CA PRO A 118 3.11 11.22 -3.76
C PRO A 118 2.50 12.47 -4.42
N THR A 119 3.19 13.07 -5.40
CA THR A 119 2.65 14.23 -6.12
C THR A 119 1.43 13.84 -6.96
N MET A 120 1.48 12.69 -7.64
CA MET A 120 0.37 12.19 -8.43
C MET A 120 -0.83 11.82 -7.55
N GLU A 121 -0.60 11.26 -6.37
CA GLU A 121 -1.63 11.01 -5.37
C GLU A 121 -2.31 12.32 -4.95
N LEU A 122 -1.54 13.32 -4.49
CA LEU A 122 -2.08 14.61 -4.05
C LEU A 122 -2.86 15.31 -5.15
N PHE A 123 -2.35 15.28 -6.39
CA PHE A 123 -3.03 15.86 -7.54
C PHE A 123 -4.36 15.15 -7.80
N THR A 124 -4.38 13.81 -7.77
CA THR A 124 -5.59 13.03 -8.03
C THR A 124 -6.63 13.23 -6.94
N LEU A 125 -6.24 13.17 -5.67
CA LEU A 125 -7.14 13.42 -4.52
C LEU A 125 -7.70 14.84 -4.57
N SER A 126 -6.88 15.84 -4.91
CA SER A 126 -7.33 17.22 -5.08
C SER A 126 -8.33 17.36 -6.24
N ALA A 127 -8.08 16.68 -7.37
CA ALA A 127 -8.93 16.71 -8.53
C ALA A 127 -10.32 16.12 -8.26
N VAL A 128 -10.40 15.03 -7.48
CA VAL A 128 -11.67 14.41 -7.07
C VAL A 128 -12.28 15.03 -5.81
N LYS A 129 -11.67 16.08 -5.25
CA LYS A 129 -12.07 16.73 -3.98
C LYS A 129 -12.17 15.75 -2.81
N ALA A 130 -11.33 14.72 -2.81
CA ALA A 130 -11.20 13.81 -1.68
C ALA A 130 -10.46 14.50 -0.52
N PRO A 131 -10.66 14.05 0.73
CA PRO A 131 -9.86 14.51 1.86
C PRO A 131 -8.36 14.26 1.61
N LEU A 132 -7.53 15.23 1.96
CA LEU A 132 -6.07 15.10 1.88
C LEU A 132 -5.57 14.07 2.91
N PRO A 133 -4.49 13.35 2.59
CA PRO A 133 -3.90 12.39 3.52
C PRO A 133 -3.33 13.12 4.74
N SER A 134 -3.30 12.44 5.87
CA SER A 134 -2.87 13.01 7.15
C SER A 134 -1.42 13.48 7.13
N TRP A 135 -0.56 12.79 6.36
CA TRP A 135 0.84 13.19 6.18
C TRP A 135 0.99 14.50 5.40
N ALA A 136 0.00 14.93 4.61
CA ALA A 136 0.06 16.19 3.85
C ALA A 136 -0.46 17.40 4.63
N LEU A 137 -1.01 17.19 5.83
CA LEU A 137 -1.50 18.28 6.67
C LEU A 137 -0.33 19.06 7.30
N PRO A 138 -0.42 20.39 7.43
CA PRO A 138 0.63 21.19 8.04
C PRO A 138 0.86 20.78 9.50
N VAL A 139 2.11 20.46 9.83
CA VAL A 139 2.54 20.00 11.17
C VAL A 139 2.34 21.05 12.26
N ALA A 140 2.38 22.34 11.91
CA ALA A 140 2.10 23.43 12.84
C ALA A 140 1.44 24.62 12.13
N PRO A 141 0.27 25.10 12.59
CA PRO A 141 -0.24 26.40 12.18
C PRO A 141 0.71 27.50 12.68
N GLY A 142 1.18 28.38 11.79
CA GLY A 142 1.95 29.58 12.15
C GLY A 142 3.46 29.59 11.90
N LEU A 143 4.14 28.45 11.66
CA LEU A 143 5.61 28.43 11.49
C LEU A 143 6.10 28.48 10.02
N LEU A 144 5.27 28.07 9.06
CA LEU A 144 5.63 27.98 7.63
C LEU A 144 4.47 28.41 6.71
N GLU A 145 3.74 29.46 7.06
CA GLU A 145 2.43 29.77 6.47
C GLU A 145 2.40 30.19 5.00
N THR A 146 3.53 30.37 4.29
CA THR A 146 3.44 31.08 2.99
C THR A 146 4.00 30.41 1.76
N ARG A 147 4.98 29.49 1.82
CA ARG A 147 5.50 28.83 0.59
C ARG A 147 6.05 27.43 0.87
N GLY A 148 5.65 26.43 0.09
CA GLY A 148 6.23 25.08 0.13
C GLY A 148 5.71 24.16 1.23
N VAL A 149 4.57 24.48 1.88
CA VAL A 149 3.97 23.68 2.97
C VAL A 149 3.79 22.20 2.60
N LEU A 150 3.51 21.91 1.34
CA LEU A 150 3.32 20.53 0.86
C LEU A 150 4.65 19.84 0.49
N LEU A 151 5.71 20.58 0.17
CA LEU A 151 6.96 19.99 -0.33
C LEU A 151 7.66 19.18 0.76
N GLY A 152 7.80 19.75 1.97
CA GLY A 152 8.45 19.07 3.09
C GLY A 152 7.79 17.73 3.44
N PRO A 153 6.49 17.71 3.75
CA PRO A 153 5.79 16.47 4.06
C PRO A 153 5.78 15.46 2.91
N THR A 154 5.63 15.93 1.66
CA THR A 154 5.71 15.06 0.47
C THR A 154 7.08 14.39 0.36
N LEU A 155 8.17 15.13 0.57
CA LEU A 155 9.53 14.58 0.50
C LEU A 155 9.83 13.59 1.62
N ILE A 156 9.32 13.82 2.84
CA ILE A 156 9.51 12.94 3.99
C ILE A 156 8.71 11.64 3.78
N HIS A 157 7.43 11.75 3.41
CA HIS A 157 6.58 10.59 3.13
C HIS A 157 7.11 9.78 1.94
N GLY A 158 7.42 10.46 0.84
CA GLY A 158 8.01 9.85 -0.34
C GLY A 158 9.36 9.18 -0.09
N ALA A 159 10.19 9.68 0.83
CA ALA A 159 11.42 8.99 1.22
C ALA A 159 11.13 7.62 1.87
N GLY A 160 10.07 7.53 2.67
CA GLY A 160 9.57 6.27 3.22
C GLY A 160 9.14 5.28 2.13
N LEU A 161 8.37 5.76 1.14
CA LEU A 161 7.94 4.95 -0.01
C LEU A 161 9.13 4.47 -0.84
N ALA A 162 10.09 5.36 -1.13
CA ALA A 162 11.31 5.02 -1.86
C ALA A 162 12.13 3.94 -1.14
N CYS A 163 12.28 4.02 0.19
CA CYS A 163 12.95 2.99 0.99
C CYS A 163 12.23 1.63 0.89
N CYS A 164 10.89 1.63 0.99
CA CYS A 164 10.09 0.40 0.82
C CYS A 164 10.27 -0.19 -0.58
N TRP A 165 10.23 0.65 -1.61
CA TRP A 165 10.43 0.24 -3.00
C TRP A 165 11.82 -0.35 -3.22
N ILE A 166 12.89 0.33 -2.78
CA ILE A 166 14.27 -0.16 -2.95
C ILE A 166 14.44 -1.52 -2.29
N ALA A 167 13.93 -1.71 -1.06
CA ALA A 167 13.97 -2.99 -0.38
C ALA A 167 13.24 -4.10 -1.18
N GLY A 168 12.07 -3.79 -1.74
CA GLY A 168 11.34 -4.72 -2.62
C GLY A 168 12.06 -5.01 -3.93
N ALA A 169 12.62 -3.99 -4.55
CA ALA A 169 13.36 -4.11 -5.81
C ALA A 169 14.62 -4.97 -5.65
N LEU A 170 15.32 -4.84 -4.51
CA LEU A 170 16.45 -5.72 -4.17
C LEU A 170 15.99 -7.17 -3.93
N ALA A 171 14.90 -7.36 -3.17
CA ALA A 171 14.33 -8.69 -2.91
C ALA A 171 13.93 -9.43 -4.21
N ALA A 172 13.37 -8.69 -5.17
CA ALA A 172 12.90 -9.17 -6.46
C ALA A 172 13.94 -9.12 -7.58
N LYS A 173 15.20 -8.75 -7.29
CA LYS A 173 16.28 -8.65 -8.28
C LYS A 173 15.94 -7.73 -9.45
N ALA A 174 15.22 -6.65 -9.18
CA ALA A 174 14.75 -5.69 -10.18
C ALA A 174 15.83 -4.70 -10.63
N PHE A 175 17.06 -4.79 -10.10
CA PHE A 175 18.21 -3.98 -10.52
C PHE A 175 19.25 -4.78 -11.32
N GLU A 176 19.01 -6.07 -11.57
CA GLU A 176 19.85 -6.89 -12.44
C GLU A 176 19.50 -6.66 -13.92
N LYS A 177 20.46 -6.81 -14.82
CA LYS A 177 20.35 -6.54 -16.26
C LYS A 177 19.24 -7.35 -16.92
N GLU A 178 18.98 -8.57 -16.45
CA GLU A 178 17.91 -9.43 -16.97
C GLU A 178 16.52 -8.83 -16.73
N SER A 179 16.39 -7.94 -15.75
CA SER A 179 15.11 -7.26 -15.44
C SER A 179 14.78 -6.09 -16.36
N PHE A 180 15.73 -5.59 -17.16
CA PHE A 180 15.51 -4.42 -18.03
C PHE A 180 16.18 -4.47 -19.41
N GLY A 181 17.05 -5.44 -19.70
CA GLY A 181 17.89 -5.46 -20.91
C GLY A 181 17.35 -6.25 -22.12
N ASN A 182 16.38 -7.16 -21.94
CA ASN A 182 16.11 -8.20 -22.95
C ASN A 182 14.82 -8.04 -23.78
N LYS A 183 14.25 -6.83 -23.90
CA LYS A 183 12.91 -6.58 -24.54
C LYS A 183 11.74 -7.41 -23.97
N ASP A 184 11.98 -8.18 -22.92
CA ASP A 184 10.97 -8.98 -22.27
C ASP A 184 10.21 -8.14 -21.24
N TYR A 185 9.17 -7.47 -21.72
CA TYR A 185 8.24 -6.73 -20.87
C TYR A 185 7.58 -7.63 -19.81
N GLY A 186 7.45 -8.94 -20.06
CA GLY A 186 6.91 -9.90 -19.10
C GLY A 186 7.81 -10.02 -17.88
N THR A 187 9.12 -10.18 -18.08
CA THR A 187 10.10 -10.21 -16.98
C THR A 187 10.17 -8.88 -16.23
N VAL A 188 10.15 -7.74 -16.96
CA VAL A 188 10.11 -6.40 -16.34
C VAL A 188 8.91 -6.27 -15.42
N LEU A 189 7.70 -6.58 -15.91
CA LEU A 189 6.46 -6.50 -15.15
C LEU A 189 6.46 -7.45 -13.96
N SER A 190 6.84 -8.71 -14.18
CA SER A 190 6.88 -9.73 -13.13
C SER A 190 7.79 -9.32 -11.97
N ARG A 191 9.02 -8.88 -12.25
CA ARG A 191 9.96 -8.41 -11.20
C ARG A 191 9.48 -7.12 -10.54
N THR A 192 8.89 -6.19 -11.29
CA THR A 192 8.32 -4.94 -10.76
C THR A 192 7.17 -5.23 -9.80
N TRP A 193 6.27 -6.16 -10.12
CA TRP A 193 5.15 -6.52 -9.26
C TRP A 193 5.56 -7.35 -8.06
N GLN A 194 6.56 -8.24 -8.20
CA GLN A 194 7.17 -8.93 -7.05
C GLN A 194 7.81 -7.93 -6.08
N ALA A 195 8.53 -6.93 -6.61
CA ALA A 195 9.09 -5.84 -5.81
C ALA A 195 7.98 -5.04 -5.12
N GLY A 196 6.93 -4.68 -5.85
CA GLY A 196 5.77 -3.95 -5.33
C GLY A 196 5.03 -4.71 -4.23
N ALA A 197 4.84 -6.02 -4.38
CA ALA A 197 4.21 -6.85 -3.35
C ALA A 197 5.05 -6.91 -2.06
N PHE A 198 6.38 -7.02 -2.19
CA PHE A 198 7.28 -6.97 -1.03
C PHE A 198 7.27 -5.59 -0.36
N ALA A 199 7.35 -4.51 -1.16
CA ALA A 199 7.29 -3.14 -0.68
C ALA A 199 5.96 -2.84 0.04
N ALA A 200 4.83 -3.31 -0.50
CA ALA A 200 3.52 -3.21 0.13
C ALA A 200 3.49 -3.94 1.50
N GLY A 201 4.12 -5.10 1.60
CA GLY A 201 4.28 -5.81 2.88
C GLY A 201 5.05 -4.98 3.92
N ILE A 202 6.17 -4.35 3.53
CA ILE A 202 6.93 -3.44 4.41
C ILE A 202 6.09 -2.23 4.81
N LEU A 203 5.34 -1.65 3.87
CA LEU A 203 4.52 -0.48 4.14
C LEU A 203 3.42 -0.81 5.15
N ILE A 204 2.67 -1.89 4.92
CA ILE A 204 1.64 -2.38 5.85
C ILE A 204 2.25 -2.64 7.23
N PHE A 205 3.39 -3.33 7.29
CA PHE A 205 4.07 -3.61 8.56
C PHE A 205 4.49 -2.32 9.29
N SER A 206 5.07 -1.36 8.57
CA SER A 206 5.46 -0.05 9.10
C SER A 206 4.24 0.72 9.64
N THR A 207 3.11 0.68 8.95
CA THR A 207 1.86 1.30 9.42
C THR A 207 1.32 0.62 10.68
N GLN A 208 1.38 -0.70 10.78
CA GLN A 208 0.98 -1.40 12.00
C GLN A 208 1.88 -1.03 13.19
N LEU A 209 3.18 -0.87 12.94
CA LEU A 209 4.16 -0.49 13.95
C LEU A 209 3.98 0.97 14.39
N ASP A 210 3.66 1.89 13.47
CA ASP A 210 3.27 3.27 13.79
C ASP A 210 2.02 3.33 14.68
N LEU A 211 0.97 2.59 14.30
CA LEU A 211 -0.26 2.49 15.10
C LEU A 211 0.02 1.87 16.48
N PHE A 212 0.86 0.83 16.55
CA PHE A 212 1.25 0.22 17.82
C PHE A 212 1.90 1.23 18.77
N PHE A 213 2.81 2.07 18.28
CA PHE A 213 3.42 3.11 19.09
C PHE A 213 2.47 4.25 19.43
N GLN A 214 1.58 4.62 18.50
CA GLN A 214 0.58 5.67 18.73
C GLN A 214 -0.41 5.31 19.85
N PHE A 215 -0.74 4.02 20.03
CA PHE A 215 -1.68 3.54 21.05
C PHE A 215 -1.00 2.82 22.22
N ASN A 216 0.18 3.33 22.64
CA ASN A 216 0.89 2.89 23.85
C ASN A 216 1.23 1.38 23.90
N GLY A 217 1.46 0.75 22.74
CA GLY A 217 1.86 -0.66 22.66
C GLY A 217 0.70 -1.66 22.72
N HIS A 218 -0.52 -1.22 22.41
CA HIS A 218 -1.66 -2.11 22.25
C HIS A 218 -1.96 -2.35 20.76
N PHE A 219 -2.27 -3.60 20.41
CA PHE A 219 -2.79 -3.91 19.08
C PHE A 219 -4.20 -3.35 18.94
N VAL A 220 -4.38 -2.58 17.89
CA VAL A 220 -5.59 -1.79 17.63
C VAL A 220 -6.56 -2.64 16.82
N GLU A 221 -7.79 -2.76 17.29
CA GLU A 221 -8.85 -3.53 16.63
C GLU A 221 -10.09 -2.67 16.39
N PHE A 222 -10.84 -2.99 15.33
CA PHE A 222 -12.11 -2.32 15.04
C PHE A 222 -13.13 -2.57 16.16
N GLY A 223 -13.85 -1.52 16.56
CA GLY A 223 -14.93 -1.57 17.55
C GLY A 223 -14.49 -1.29 18.99
N GLN A 224 -13.21 -1.01 19.23
CA GLN A 224 -12.73 -0.57 20.55
C GLN A 224 -13.18 0.86 20.87
N SER A 225 -13.07 1.78 19.92
CA SER A 225 -13.61 3.15 20.01
C SER A 225 -13.81 3.77 18.62
N GLU A 226 -14.74 4.73 18.50
CA GLU A 226 -15.01 5.43 17.25
C GLU A 226 -13.77 6.18 16.71
N GLN A 227 -12.96 6.74 17.62
CA GLN A 227 -11.73 7.45 17.24
C GLN A 227 -10.68 6.51 16.65
N ILE A 228 -10.54 5.32 17.24
CA ILE A 228 -9.67 4.25 16.73
C ILE A 228 -10.13 3.80 15.35
N ASP A 229 -11.43 3.55 15.18
CA ASP A 229 -11.99 3.07 13.91
C ASP A 229 -11.76 4.08 12.78
N ILE A 230 -11.96 5.37 13.05
CA ILE A 230 -11.71 6.44 12.09
C ILE A 230 -10.21 6.52 11.74
N ARG A 231 -9.31 6.39 12.72
CA ARG A 231 -7.86 6.42 12.47
C ARG A 231 -7.41 5.22 11.66
N LEU A 232 -7.90 4.02 11.97
CA LEU A 232 -7.57 2.79 11.27
C LEU A 232 -8.11 2.80 9.84
N LEU A 233 -9.33 3.29 9.63
CA LEU A 233 -9.90 3.47 8.30
C LEU A 233 -9.09 4.47 7.47
N ARG A 234 -8.68 5.60 8.07
CA ARG A 234 -7.82 6.59 7.41
C ARG A 234 -6.46 5.99 7.02
N ALA A 235 -5.77 5.37 7.98
CA ALA A 235 -4.47 4.74 7.72
C ALA A 235 -4.56 3.66 6.62
N SER A 236 -5.64 2.87 6.64
CA SER A 236 -5.90 1.86 5.60
C SER A 236 -6.08 2.49 4.22
N SER A 237 -6.82 3.60 4.13
CA SER A 237 -7.00 4.32 2.87
C SER A 237 -5.71 4.96 2.36
N GLU A 238 -4.89 5.53 3.25
CA GLU A 238 -3.58 6.13 2.91
C GLU A 238 -2.65 5.06 2.33
N VAL A 239 -2.48 3.93 3.02
CA VAL A 239 -1.65 2.80 2.53
C VAL A 239 -2.15 2.27 1.20
N PHE A 240 -3.47 2.20 1.00
CA PHE A 240 -4.04 1.75 -0.26
C PHE A 240 -3.68 2.70 -1.42
N TYR A 241 -3.78 4.01 -1.21
CA TYR A 241 -3.43 4.99 -2.23
C TYR A 241 -1.93 5.01 -2.50
N ASP A 242 -1.09 4.96 -1.46
CA ASP A 242 0.37 4.84 -1.60
C ASP A 242 0.73 3.66 -2.53
N ILE A 243 0.21 2.47 -2.24
CA ILE A 243 0.46 1.26 -3.05
C ILE A 243 -0.04 1.44 -4.49
N LEU A 244 -1.25 1.96 -4.67
CA LEU A 244 -1.86 2.12 -5.98
C LEU A 244 -1.06 3.09 -6.86
N PHE A 245 -0.74 4.28 -6.35
CA PHE A 245 -0.04 5.31 -7.10
C PHE A 245 1.41 4.90 -7.37
N GLU A 246 2.13 4.35 -6.38
CA GLU A 246 3.48 3.81 -6.59
C GLU A 246 3.49 2.71 -7.66
N ALA A 247 2.55 1.76 -7.58
CA ALA A 247 2.47 0.68 -8.57
C ALA A 247 2.24 1.23 -9.98
N ILE A 248 1.36 2.21 -10.16
CA ILE A 248 1.10 2.84 -11.48
C ILE A 248 2.34 3.57 -11.98
N VAL A 249 2.93 4.44 -11.16
CA VAL A 249 4.07 5.27 -11.56
C VAL A 249 5.29 4.42 -11.87
N LEU A 250 5.68 3.52 -10.97
CA LEU A 250 6.87 2.69 -11.14
C LEU A 250 6.69 1.68 -12.27
N THR A 251 5.51 1.07 -12.42
CA THR A 251 5.24 0.20 -13.58
C THR A 251 5.36 0.97 -14.88
N SER A 252 4.77 2.17 -14.96
CA SER A 252 4.84 3.02 -16.15
C SER A 252 6.27 3.44 -16.46
N TRP A 253 7.04 3.85 -15.45
CA TRP A 253 8.45 4.20 -15.56
C TRP A 253 9.31 3.02 -16.03
N ARG A 254 9.15 1.83 -15.42
CA ARG A 254 9.91 0.64 -15.77
C ARG A 254 9.62 0.16 -17.18
N LEU A 255 8.36 0.21 -17.61
CA LEU A 255 7.97 -0.06 -19.00
C LEU A 255 8.54 0.97 -19.98
N TYR A 256 8.48 2.25 -19.63
CA TYR A 256 9.07 3.32 -20.44
C TYR A 256 10.58 3.12 -20.60
N ARG A 257 11.29 2.86 -19.51
CA ARG A 257 12.73 2.57 -19.54
C ARG A 257 13.05 1.34 -20.39
N ALA A 258 12.31 0.25 -20.22
CA ALA A 258 12.47 -0.95 -21.04
C ALA A 258 12.28 -0.67 -22.54
N SER A 259 11.40 0.28 -22.91
CA SER A 259 11.20 0.66 -24.31
C SER A 259 12.38 1.41 -24.93
N ILE A 260 13.11 2.20 -24.13
CA ILE A 260 14.26 2.99 -24.60
C ILE A 260 15.59 2.24 -24.51
N THR A 261 15.74 1.27 -23.60
CA THR A 261 16.95 0.43 -23.45
C THR A 261 17.04 -0.66 -24.54
N THR A 262 16.33 -0.48 -25.66
CA THR A 262 16.41 -1.40 -26.79
C THR A 262 17.71 -1.17 -27.55
N ASP A 263 18.75 -1.94 -27.22
CA ASP A 263 20.01 -1.88 -27.96
C ASP A 263 19.76 -2.14 -29.46
N PRO A 264 20.26 -1.28 -30.35
CA PRO A 264 20.14 -1.43 -31.79
C PRO A 264 21.14 -2.43 -32.39
N TYR A 265 21.99 -3.06 -31.56
CA TYR A 265 23.07 -3.96 -32.00
C TYR A 265 22.86 -5.42 -31.54
N GLN A 266 21.69 -5.97 -31.86
CA GLN A 266 21.55 -7.41 -32.10
C GLN A 266 21.33 -7.64 -33.59
#